data_AF-A0A350X1I2-F1
#
_entry.id   AF-A0A350X1I2-F1
#
_cell.length_a   1.000
_cell.length_b   1.000
_cell.length_c   1.000
_cell.angle_alpha   90.00
_cell.angle_beta   90.00
_cell.angle_gamma   90.00
#
_symmetry.space_group_name_H-M   'P 1'
#
loop_
_entity.id
_entity.type
_entity.pdbx_description
1 polymer ?
#
loop_
_entity_poly.entity_id
_entity_poly.type
_entity_poly.pdbx_seq_one_letter_code
_entity_poly.pdbx_strand_id
1 'polypeptide(L)'
;AIKNFVVMAGCDGRHKERTYYSDFAKELPNDAVILTAGCAKYKYNKLDLGDINGIPRVLDAGQCNDSYSLAVIALKLKEAFGLEDINDLPIAYNIAWYEQKAVIVLLALLALGVKNIHLG
;
A
#
# COMPACT_ATOMS: atom_id res chain seq x y z
N ALA A 1 -12.51 -1.51 -14.07
CA ALA A 1 -11.80 -0.23 -14.24
C ALA A 1 -10.48 -0.28 -13.48
N ILE A 2 -10.53 -0.44 -12.15
CA ILE A 2 -9.36 -0.80 -11.34
C ILE A 2 -9.12 -2.31 -11.47
N LYS A 3 -7.86 -2.73 -11.72
CA LYS A 3 -7.48 -4.14 -11.79
C LYS A 3 -6.70 -4.61 -10.57
N ASN A 4 -5.86 -3.74 -10.01
CA ASN A 4 -4.98 -4.10 -8.90
C ASN A 4 -4.85 -2.93 -7.92
N PHE A 5 -4.68 -3.28 -6.66
CA PHE A 5 -4.22 -2.36 -5.62
C PHE A 5 -2.77 -2.69 -5.26
N VAL A 6 -2.01 -1.66 -4.93
CA VAL A 6 -0.65 -1.83 -4.39
C VAL A 6 -0.54 -1.06 -3.08
N VAL A 7 -0.34 -1.79 -1.99
CA VAL A 7 -0.06 -1.20 -0.68
C VAL A 7 1.40 -0.75 -0.67
N MET A 8 1.62 0.56 -0.72
CA MET A 8 2.94 1.21 -0.64
C MET A 8 3.09 2.02 0.65
N ALA A 9 2.47 1.55 1.73
CA ALA A 9 2.49 2.20 3.05
C ALA A 9 3.84 2.07 3.76
N GLY A 10 3.96 2.74 4.90
CA GLY A 10 5.05 2.60 5.86
C GLY A 10 5.88 3.86 6.06
N CYS A 11 7.21 3.71 6.13
CA CYS A 11 8.12 4.79 6.51
C CYS A 11 9.14 5.12 5.42
N ASP A 12 9.42 6.42 5.25
CA ASP A 12 10.49 6.92 4.40
C ASP A 12 11.82 7.05 5.16
N GLY A 13 12.93 7.19 4.42
CA GLY A 13 14.28 7.33 4.96
C GLY A 13 15.23 8.03 3.98
N ARG A 14 16.49 8.21 4.41
CA ARG A 14 17.49 9.01 3.67
C ARG A 14 18.21 8.26 2.54
N HIS A 15 18.09 6.93 2.50
CA HIS A 15 18.78 6.06 1.55
C HIS A 15 18.36 6.39 0.11
N LYS A 16 19.35 6.55 -0.79
CA LYS A 16 19.11 6.93 -2.19
C LYS A 16 18.32 5.87 -2.94
N GLU A 17 18.52 4.61 -2.57
CA GLU A 17 17.87 3.41 -3.10
C GLU A 17 16.34 3.51 -3.00
N ARG A 18 15.81 4.33 -2.08
CA ARG A 18 14.36 4.59 -1.94
C ARG A 18 13.76 5.37 -3.10
N THR A 19 14.55 5.87 -4.06
CA THR A 19 14.01 6.33 -5.35
C THR A 19 13.23 5.23 -6.06
N TYR A 20 13.54 3.96 -5.78
CA TYR A 20 12.75 2.80 -6.19
C TYR A 20 11.24 3.01 -6.01
N TYR A 21 10.77 3.51 -4.86
CA TYR A 21 9.35 3.72 -4.61
C TYR A 21 8.73 4.83 -5.47
N SER A 22 9.51 5.87 -5.80
CA SER A 22 9.06 6.93 -6.70
C SER A 22 8.95 6.44 -8.14
N ASP A 23 9.93 5.64 -8.60
CA ASP A 23 9.97 5.16 -9.97
C ASP A 23 8.95 4.03 -10.18
N PHE A 24 8.83 3.13 -9.22
CA PHE A 24 7.78 2.11 -9.19
C PHE A 24 6.38 2.72 -9.29
N ALA A 25 6.10 3.79 -8.54
CA ALA A 25 4.79 4.46 -8.59
C ALA A 25 4.48 5.07 -9.97
N LYS A 26 5.49 5.57 -10.69
CA LYS A 26 5.32 6.11 -12.06
C LYS A 26 5.12 5.01 -13.10
N GLU A 27 5.77 3.87 -12.92
CA GLU A 27 5.73 2.74 -13.84
C GLU A 27 4.49 1.85 -13.64
N LEU A 28 3.75 2.04 -12.55
CA LEU A 28 2.51 1.29 -12.32
C LEU A 28 1.49 1.53 -13.45
N PRO A 29 0.84 0.46 -13.95
CA PRO A 29 -0.22 0.57 -14.94
C PRO A 29 -1.32 1.55 -14.52
N ASN A 30 -1.89 2.28 -15.50
CA ASN A 30 -2.92 3.28 -15.24
C ASN A 30 -4.23 2.72 -14.67
N ASP A 31 -4.41 1.40 -14.66
CA ASP A 31 -5.53 0.69 -14.03
C ASP A 31 -5.21 0.18 -12.60
N ALA A 32 -4.07 0.60 -12.02
CA ALA A 32 -3.69 0.30 -10.64
C ALA A 32 -3.86 1.50 -9.70
N VAL A 33 -4.21 1.21 -8.44
CA VAL A 33 -4.36 2.20 -7.35
C VAL A 33 -3.36 1.91 -6.23
N ILE A 34 -2.65 2.94 -5.79
CA ILE A 34 -1.75 2.91 -4.64
C ILE A 34 -2.57 3.17 -3.37
N LEU A 35 -2.46 2.27 -2.40
CA LEU A 35 -2.96 2.46 -1.04
C LEU A 35 -1.79 2.81 -0.13
N THR A 36 -1.87 3.93 0.60
CA THR A 36 -0.77 4.39 1.45
C THR A 36 -1.23 4.85 2.83
N ALA A 37 -0.29 4.77 3.77
CA ALA A 37 -0.37 5.28 5.13
C ALA A 37 1.07 5.49 5.63
N GLY A 38 1.32 6.54 6.41
CA GLY A 38 2.65 6.86 6.93
C GLY A 38 3.55 7.63 5.94
N CYS A 39 4.75 8.00 6.38
CA CYS A 39 5.60 8.93 5.63
C CYS A 39 6.19 8.38 4.33
N ALA A 40 6.11 7.07 4.06
CA ALA A 40 6.47 6.50 2.75
C ALA A 40 5.74 7.20 1.58
N LYS A 41 4.54 7.74 1.84
CA LYS A 41 3.75 8.51 0.87
C LYS A 41 4.54 9.64 0.18
N TYR A 42 5.53 10.24 0.84
CA TYR A 42 6.26 11.38 0.29
C TYR A 42 7.11 11.03 -0.94
N LYS A 43 7.32 9.73 -1.22
CA LYS A 43 7.98 9.28 -2.45
C LYS A 43 7.11 9.44 -3.70
N TYR A 44 5.79 9.53 -3.57
CA TYR A 44 4.90 9.53 -4.73
C TYR A 44 3.65 10.41 -4.60
N ASN A 45 3.31 10.94 -3.42
CA ASN A 45 2.08 11.73 -3.22
C ASN A 45 2.07 13.12 -3.89
N LYS A 46 3.21 13.56 -4.43
CA LYS A 46 3.33 14.81 -5.21
C LYS A 46 3.44 14.55 -6.72
N LEU A 47 3.35 13.28 -7.13
CA LEU A 47 3.34 12.93 -8.55
C LEU A 47 1.92 13.12 -9.10
N ASP A 48 1.82 13.53 -10.35
CA ASP A 48 0.54 13.58 -11.07
C ASP A 48 0.22 12.20 -11.64
N LEU A 49 -0.38 11.35 -10.82
CA LEU A 49 -0.74 9.97 -11.19
C LEU A 49 -2.19 9.86 -11.70
N GLY A 50 -2.98 10.94 -11.64
CA GLY A 50 -4.37 10.98 -12.08
C GLY A 50 -5.37 10.19 -11.23
N ASP A 51 -6.51 9.86 -11.83
CA ASP A 51 -7.62 9.13 -11.23
C ASP A 51 -8.15 8.02 -12.17
N ILE A 52 -8.94 7.10 -11.61
CA ILE A 52 -9.68 6.08 -12.36
C ILE A 52 -11.17 6.30 -12.05
N ASN A 53 -11.90 6.86 -13.01
CA ASN A 53 -13.33 7.17 -12.88
C ASN A 53 -13.66 8.03 -11.63
N GLY A 54 -12.85 9.04 -11.35
CA GLY A 54 -12.99 9.94 -10.20
C GLY A 54 -12.36 9.44 -8.90
N ILE A 55 -11.83 8.20 -8.87
CA ILE A 55 -11.09 7.67 -7.71
C ILE A 55 -9.60 7.99 -7.89
N PRO A 56 -8.98 8.79 -7.01
CA PRO A 56 -7.54 9.10 -7.12
C PRO A 56 -6.68 7.84 -7.14
N ARG A 57 -5.65 7.80 -7.99
CA ARG A 57 -4.71 6.66 -8.05
C ARG A 57 -3.80 6.54 -6.84
N VAL A 58 -3.78 7.53 -5.96
CA VAL A 58 -3.14 7.46 -4.63
C VAL A 58 -4.21 7.72 -3.58
N LEU A 59 -4.54 6.70 -2.79
CA LEU A 59 -5.45 6.79 -1.66
C LEU A 59 -4.66 6.79 -0.36
N ASP A 60 -4.59 7.96 0.27
CA ASP A 60 -3.88 8.17 1.52
C ASP A 60 -4.81 8.02 2.73
N ALA A 61 -4.61 6.96 3.50
CA ALA A 61 -5.39 6.67 4.69
C ALA A 61 -4.92 7.45 5.94
N GLY A 62 -3.73 8.08 5.92
CA GLY A 62 -3.23 8.88 7.03
C GLY A 62 -1.82 8.53 7.50
N GLN A 63 -1.60 8.53 8.81
CA GLN A 63 -0.32 8.23 9.47
C GLN A 63 0.01 6.73 9.43
N CYS A 64 1.19 6.33 9.92
CA CYS A 64 1.61 4.91 9.89
C CYS A 64 0.64 4.00 10.66
N ASN A 65 0.00 4.49 11.72
CA ASN A 65 -1.05 3.79 12.47
C ASN A 65 -2.34 3.59 11.66
N ASP A 66 -2.61 4.43 10.66
CA ASP A 66 -3.77 4.27 9.76
C ASP A 66 -3.57 3.15 8.73
N SER A 67 -2.44 2.42 8.78
CA SER A 67 -2.31 1.10 8.15
C SER A 67 -3.38 0.12 8.66
N TYR A 68 -3.94 0.38 9.86
CA TYR A 68 -5.15 -0.30 10.35
C TYR A 68 -6.31 -0.16 9.36
N SER A 69 -6.57 1.05 8.85
CA SER A 69 -7.63 1.30 7.88
C SER A 69 -7.40 0.51 6.58
N LEU A 70 -6.16 0.38 6.12
CA LEU A 70 -5.83 -0.45 4.96
C LEU A 70 -6.12 -1.93 5.19
N ALA A 71 -5.83 -2.45 6.39
CA ALA A 71 -6.18 -3.81 6.77
C ALA A 71 -7.71 -4.03 6.82
N VAL A 72 -8.46 -3.07 7.37
CA VAL A 72 -9.92 -3.10 7.40
C VAL A 72 -10.50 -3.08 5.98
N ILE A 73 -9.95 -2.25 5.09
CA ILE A 73 -10.34 -2.21 3.66
C ILE A 73 -10.09 -3.57 3.00
N ALA A 74 -8.92 -4.18 3.19
CA ALA A 74 -8.62 -5.49 2.63
C ALA A 74 -9.60 -6.57 3.14
N LEU A 75 -9.87 -6.61 4.45
CA LEU A 75 -10.84 -7.54 5.03
C LEU A 75 -12.26 -7.33 4.47
N LYS A 76 -12.66 -6.07 4.24
CA LYS A 76 -13.96 -5.75 3.65
C LYS A 76 -14.04 -6.10 2.16
N LEU A 77 -12.96 -5.96 1.41
CA LEU A 77 -12.90 -6.43 0.03
C LEU A 77 -12.97 -7.95 -0.03
N LYS A 78 -12.25 -8.66 0.86
CA LYS A 78 -12.32 -10.12 0.98
C LYS A 78 -13.77 -10.58 1.18
N GLU A 79 -14.46 -9.96 2.13
CA GLU A 79 -15.87 -10.23 2.44
C GLU A 79 -16.77 -9.95 1.23
N ALA A 80 -16.63 -8.79 0.58
CA ALA A 80 -17.46 -8.39 -0.56
C ALA A 80 -17.26 -9.29 -1.79
N PHE A 81 -16.05 -9.81 -2.01
CA PHE A 81 -15.75 -10.74 -3.09
C PHE A 81 -16.00 -12.22 -2.71
N GLY A 82 -16.38 -12.51 -1.47
CA GLY A 82 -16.62 -13.88 -1.00
C GLY A 82 -15.38 -14.77 -1.03
N LEU A 83 -14.19 -14.19 -0.82
CA LEU A 83 -12.92 -14.92 -0.86
C LEU A 83 -12.62 -15.60 0.49
N GLU A 84 -12.05 -16.80 0.47
CA GLU A 84 -11.69 -17.55 1.67
C GLU A 84 -10.36 -17.07 2.28
N ASP A 85 -9.37 -16.70 1.45
CA ASP A 85 -8.08 -16.15 1.86
C ASP A 85 -7.98 -14.65 1.52
N ILE A 86 -7.39 -13.85 2.40
CA ILE A 86 -7.10 -12.42 2.15
C ILE A 86 -6.08 -12.24 1.02
N ASN A 87 -5.22 -13.25 0.81
CA ASN A 87 -4.17 -13.24 -0.19
C ASN A 87 -4.68 -13.47 -1.62
N ASP A 88 -5.94 -13.86 -1.79
CA ASP A 88 -6.60 -14.01 -3.10
C ASP A 88 -7.11 -12.68 -3.67
N LEU A 89 -7.07 -11.61 -2.86
CA LEU A 89 -7.38 -10.27 -3.33
C LEU A 89 -6.34 -9.79 -4.34
N PRO A 90 -6.72 -8.94 -5.32
CA PRO A 90 -5.79 -8.31 -6.24
C PRO A 90 -5.01 -7.17 -5.55
N ILE A 91 -4.32 -7.48 -4.45
CA ILE A 91 -3.54 -6.56 -3.63
C ILE A 91 -2.10 -7.06 -3.55
N ALA A 92 -1.17 -6.27 -4.07
CA ALA A 92 0.25 -6.46 -3.84
C ALA A 92 0.73 -5.61 -2.66
N TYR A 93 1.66 -6.13 -1.86
CA TYR A 93 2.26 -5.40 -0.73
C TYR A 93 3.73 -5.08 -1.05
N ASN A 94 4.03 -3.80 -1.21
CA ASN A 94 5.37 -3.27 -1.47
C ASN A 94 5.69 -2.17 -0.44
N ILE A 95 6.01 -2.59 0.79
CA ILE A 95 6.00 -1.76 2.00
C ILE A 95 7.40 -1.20 2.26
N ALA A 96 7.47 0.10 2.53
CA ALA A 96 8.68 0.76 2.96
C ALA A 96 8.78 0.78 4.50
N TRP A 97 9.96 0.51 5.08
CA TRP A 97 10.13 0.58 6.55
C TRP A 97 11.36 1.39 6.96
N TYR A 98 11.38 1.90 8.20
CA TYR A 98 12.53 2.63 8.74
C TYR A 98 12.68 2.48 10.26
N GLU A 99 11.60 2.69 11.02
CA GLU A 99 11.63 2.65 12.48
C GLU A 99 10.63 1.61 13.05
N GLN A 100 10.49 1.57 14.37
CA GLN A 100 9.86 0.46 15.07
C GLN A 100 8.33 0.42 14.92
N LYS A 101 7.66 1.54 14.60
CA LYS A 101 6.22 1.49 14.29
C LYS A 101 5.96 0.75 12.98
N ALA A 102 6.84 0.85 11.98
CA ALA A 102 6.73 0.01 10.79
C ALA A 102 6.87 -1.49 11.11
N VAL A 103 7.69 -1.84 12.11
CA VAL A 103 7.85 -3.23 12.56
C VAL A 103 6.54 -3.77 13.15
N ILE A 104 5.86 -3.02 14.03
CA ILE A 104 4.59 -3.50 14.60
C ILE A 104 3.46 -3.56 13.56
N VAL A 105 3.47 -2.66 12.56
CA VAL A 105 2.55 -2.74 11.41
C VAL A 105 2.80 -4.03 10.61
N LEU A 106 4.06 -4.37 10.33
CA LEU A 106 4.41 -5.61 9.64
C LEU A 106 3.95 -6.83 10.44
N LEU A 107 4.22 -6.88 11.74
CA LEU A 107 3.78 -7.98 12.61
C LEU A 107 2.25 -8.11 12.64
N ALA A 108 1.53 -7.00 12.62
CA ALA A 108 0.06 -7.02 12.53
C ALA A 108 -0.43 -7.61 11.19
N LEU A 109 0.18 -7.25 10.06
CA LEU A 109 -0.15 -7.84 8.76
C LEU A 109 0.12 -9.35 8.73
N LEU A 110 1.26 -9.78 9.28
CA LEU A 110 1.60 -11.21 9.40
C LEU A 110 0.61 -11.96 10.30
N ALA A 111 0.19 -11.36 11.42
CA ALA A 111 -0.82 -11.94 12.31
C ALA A 111 -2.21 -12.04 11.64
N LEU A 112 -2.52 -11.14 10.72
CA LEU A 112 -3.73 -11.19 9.87
C LEU A 112 -3.61 -12.18 8.70
N GLY A 113 -2.48 -12.87 8.57
CA GLY A 113 -2.25 -13.89 7.54
C GLY A 113 -1.85 -13.33 6.17
N VAL A 114 -1.45 -12.06 6.08
CA VAL A 114 -0.95 -11.47 4.83
C VAL A 114 0.40 -12.10 4.46
N LYS A 115 0.53 -12.52 3.21
CA LYS A 115 1.71 -13.16 2.62
C LYS A 115 2.24 -12.30 1.46
N ASN A 116 3.40 -12.70 0.92
CA ASN A 116 4.01 -12.08 -0.27
C ASN A 116 4.30 -10.57 -0.10
N ILE A 117 4.65 -10.17 1.14
CA ILE A 117 5.05 -8.80 1.44
C ILE A 117 6.47 -8.58 0.93
N HIS A 118 6.63 -7.63 0.01
CA HIS A 118 7.93 -7.08 -0.35
C HIS A 118 8.24 -5.94 0.61
N LEU A 119 9.41 -6.00 1.27
CA LEU A 119 9.80 -5.08 2.34
C LEU A 119 11.18 -4.48 2.02
N GLY A 120 11.30 -3.14 2.03
CA GLY A 120 12.55 -2.43 1.71
C GLY A 120 12.68 -0.99 2.21
#